data_AF-D1YFM8-F1
#
_entry.id   AF-D1YFM8-F1
#
_cell.length_a   1.000
_cell.length_b   1.000
_cell.length_c   1.000
_cell.angle_alpha   90.00
_cell.angle_beta   90.00
_cell.angle_gamma   90.00
#
_symmetry.space_group_name_H-M   'P 1'
#
loop_
_entity.id
_entity.type
_entity.pdbx_description
1 polymer ?
#
loop_
_entity_poly.entity_id
_entity_poly.type
_entity_poly.pdbx_seq_one_letter_code
_entity_poly.pdbx_strand_id
1 'polypeptide(L)'
;MKAGTAQKMILNMISTGVMIKQGKVFENVMIDVKPTNSKLIDRACRIIQTTTGVSNQKARDTLEKANNDVGLAIVMLKTNSDLNQAKNLLKAENGNVAEVLNK
;
A
#
# COMPACT_ATOMS: atom_id res chain seq x y z
N MET A 1 -31.09 3.87 -16.82
CA MET A 1 -29.87 3.02 -16.76
C MET A 1 -28.56 3.78 -17.05
N LYS A 2 -28.49 4.74 -17.99
CA LYS A 2 -27.23 5.44 -18.35
C LYS A 2 -26.73 6.46 -17.31
N ALA A 3 -27.63 7.25 -16.72
CA ALA A 3 -27.26 8.29 -15.75
C ALA A 3 -26.56 7.73 -14.50
N GLY A 4 -27.05 6.61 -13.95
CA GLY A 4 -26.44 5.96 -12.79
C GLY A 4 -25.02 5.44 -13.07
N THR A 5 -24.78 4.87 -14.26
CA THR A 5 -23.43 4.45 -14.66
C THR A 5 -22.47 5.63 -14.78
N ALA A 6 -22.93 6.75 -15.36
CA ALA A 6 -22.13 7.97 -15.47
C ALA A 6 -21.75 8.53 -14.10
N GLN A 7 -22.71 8.61 -13.17
CA GLN A 7 -22.46 9.06 -11.80
C GLN A 7 -21.46 8.17 -11.08
N LYS A 8 -21.60 6.84 -11.18
CA LYS A 8 -20.66 5.89 -10.58
C LYS A 8 -19.25 6.07 -11.13
N MET A 9 -19.10 6.25 -12.44
CA MET A 9 -17.79 6.49 -13.06
C MET A 9 -17.15 7.77 -12.53
N ILE A 10 -17.90 8.87 -12.48
CA ILE A 10 -17.40 10.16 -11.98
C ILE A 10 -16.99 10.05 -10.50
N LEU A 11 -17.83 9.45 -9.65
CA LEU A 11 -17.50 9.26 -8.23
C LEU A 11 -16.27 8.37 -8.02
N ASN A 12 -16.14 7.30 -8.82
CA ASN A 12 -14.97 6.44 -8.78
C ASN A 12 -13.70 7.19 -9.24
N MET A 13 -13.79 8.03 -10.28
CA MET A 13 -12.65 8.83 -10.75
C MET A 13 -12.20 9.84 -9.70
N ILE A 14 -13.14 10.58 -9.09
CA ILE A 14 -12.82 11.58 -8.06
C ILE A 14 -12.19 10.90 -6.84
N SER A 15 -12.84 9.88 -6.29
CA SER A 15 -12.34 9.19 -5.08
C SER A 15 -10.99 8.52 -5.33
N THR A 16 -10.80 7.84 -6.46
CA THR A 16 -9.53 7.22 -6.82
C THR A 16 -8.44 8.27 -7.02
N GLY A 17 -8.73 9.36 -7.73
CA GLY A 17 -7.76 10.45 -7.95
C GLY A 17 -7.31 11.12 -6.65
N VAL A 18 -8.22 11.33 -5.71
CA VAL A 18 -7.89 11.85 -4.37
C VAL A 18 -6.98 10.88 -3.60
N MET A 19 -7.29 9.58 -3.61
CA MET A 19 -6.49 8.57 -2.90
C MET A 19 -5.07 8.44 -3.49
N ILE A 20 -4.93 8.55 -4.82
CA ILE A 20 -3.62 8.58 -5.48
C ILE A 20 -2.81 9.81 -5.02
N LYS A 21 -3.43 10.99 -5.03
CA LYS A 21 -2.75 12.23 -4.58
C LYS A 21 -2.37 12.23 -3.10
N GLN A 22 -3.06 11.46 -2.27
CA GLN A 22 -2.72 11.26 -0.85
C GLN A 22 -1.63 10.21 -0.62
N GLY A 23 -1.03 9.64 -1.67
CA GLY A 23 0.03 8.64 -1.54
C GLY A 23 -0.45 7.25 -1.11
N LYS A 24 -1.78 6.99 -1.14
CA LYS A 24 -2.36 5.68 -0.76
C LYS A 24 -2.22 4.60 -1.83
N VAL A 25 -1.62 4.96 -2.96
CA VAL A 25 -1.33 4.10 -4.10
C VAL A 25 0.15 4.24 -4.40
N PHE A 26 0.84 3.11 -4.55
CA PHE A 26 2.21 3.05 -5.01
C PHE A 26 2.21 2.38 -6.39
N GLU A 27 2.83 3.01 -7.39
CA GLU A 27 2.71 2.60 -8.80
C GLU A 27 1.23 2.44 -9.22
N ASN A 28 0.79 1.21 -9.50
CA ASN A 28 -0.59 0.87 -9.84
C ASN A 28 -1.27 -0.01 -8.77
N VAL A 29 -0.64 -0.18 -7.60
CA VAL A 29 -1.16 -0.99 -6.49
C VAL A 29 -1.61 -0.13 -5.32
N MET A 30 -2.78 -0.45 -4.77
CA MET A 30 -3.27 0.20 -3.56
C MET A 30 -2.51 -0.36 -2.35
N ILE A 31 -1.85 0.52 -1.60
CA ILE A 31 -1.06 0.14 -0.43
C ILE A 31 -1.85 0.33 0.88
N ASP A 32 -2.89 1.17 0.88
CA ASP A 32 -3.78 1.32 2.05
C ASP A 32 -4.88 0.25 2.07
N VAL A 33 -4.45 -1.00 2.09
CA VAL A 33 -5.34 -2.16 2.20
C VAL A 33 -5.36 -2.61 3.65
N LYS A 34 -6.55 -2.71 4.25
CA LYS A 34 -6.75 -3.31 5.58
C LYS A 34 -7.10 -4.79 5.44
N PRO A 35 -6.16 -5.72 5.69
CA PRO A 35 -6.43 -7.15 5.53
C PRO A 35 -7.21 -7.69 6.73
N THR A 36 -8.54 -7.69 6.63
CA THR A 36 -9.44 -8.18 7.69
C THR A 36 -9.87 -9.64 7.53
N ASN A 37 -9.50 -10.28 6.43
CA ASN A 37 -9.81 -11.68 6.14
C ASN A 37 -8.67 -12.34 5.36
N SER A 38 -8.68 -13.67 5.27
CA SER A 38 -7.65 -14.47 4.58
C SER A 38 -7.41 -14.03 3.14
N LYS A 39 -8.47 -13.76 2.38
CA LYS A 39 -8.36 -13.27 0.98
C LYS A 39 -7.60 -11.94 0.89
N LEU A 40 -7.86 -11.01 1.81
CA LEU A 40 -7.18 -9.72 1.82
C LEU A 40 -5.75 -9.84 2.35
N ILE A 41 -5.47 -10.76 3.27
CA ILE A 41 -4.10 -11.09 3.69
C ILE A 41 -3.30 -11.63 2.50
N ASP A 42 -3.85 -12.58 1.75
CA ASP A 42 -3.19 -13.13 0.56
C ASP A 42 -2.97 -12.05 -0.51
N ARG A 43 -3.94 -11.15 -0.70
CA ARG A 43 -3.79 -9.99 -1.59
C ARG A 43 -2.66 -9.06 -1.12
N ALA A 44 -2.60 -8.74 0.17
CA ALA A 44 -1.55 -7.90 0.75
C ALA A 44 -0.16 -8.52 0.53
N CYS A 45 -0.03 -9.82 0.80
CA CYS A 45 1.21 -10.56 0.53
C CYS A 45 1.59 -10.47 -0.95
N ARG A 46 0.64 -10.70 -1.86
CA ARG A 46 0.90 -10.62 -3.31
C ARG A 46 1.35 -9.23 -3.75
N ILE A 47 0.76 -8.17 -3.21
CA ILE A 47 1.19 -6.78 -3.48
C ILE A 47 2.65 -6.61 -3.04
N ILE A 48 2.98 -7.00 -1.82
CA ILE A 48 4.36 -6.92 -1.30
C ILE A 48 5.32 -7.68 -2.21
N GLN A 49 4.99 -8.91 -2.60
CA GLN A 49 5.81 -9.72 -3.50
C GLN A 49 6.02 -9.05 -4.86
N THR A 50 4.96 -8.52 -5.47
CA THR A 50 5.06 -7.86 -6.79
C THR A 50 5.92 -6.59 -6.72
N THR A 51 5.80 -5.80 -5.65
CA THR A 51 6.55 -4.54 -5.51
C THR A 51 8.02 -4.74 -5.07
N THR A 52 8.28 -5.75 -4.24
CA THR A 52 9.61 -5.94 -3.62
C THR A 52 10.41 -7.12 -4.19
N GLY A 53 9.76 -8.05 -4.91
CA GLY A 53 10.40 -9.23 -5.46
C GLY A 53 10.71 -10.34 -4.45
N VAL A 54 10.22 -10.23 -3.21
CA VAL A 54 10.51 -11.20 -2.14
C VAL A 54 9.64 -12.47 -2.22
N SER A 55 10.09 -13.52 -1.53
CA SER A 55 9.32 -14.77 -1.39
C SER A 55 8.03 -14.56 -0.58
N ASN A 56 7.05 -15.46 -0.76
CA ASN A 56 5.75 -15.35 -0.07
C ASN A 56 5.92 -15.42 1.46
N GLN A 57 6.82 -16.29 1.92
CA GLN A 57 7.16 -16.41 3.33
C GLN A 57 7.66 -15.08 3.90
N LYS A 58 8.64 -14.46 3.23
CA LYS A 58 9.21 -13.18 3.67
C LYS A 58 8.18 -12.05 3.62
N ALA A 59 7.26 -12.07 2.64
CA ALA A 59 6.17 -11.11 2.56
C ALA A 59 5.21 -11.24 3.75
N ARG A 60 4.81 -12.47 4.12
CA ARG A 60 3.95 -12.73 5.28
C ARG A 60 4.62 -12.31 6.58
N ASP A 61 5.86 -12.73 6.80
CA ASP A 61 6.62 -12.40 8.01
C ASP A 61 6.78 -10.88 8.18
N THR A 62 7.00 -10.16 7.07
CA THR A 62 7.13 -8.69 7.10
C THR A 62 5.78 -8.01 7.31
N LEU A 63 4.71 -8.52 6.71
CA LEU A 63 3.36 -7.99 6.90
C LEU A 63 2.91 -8.11 8.36
N GLU A 64 3.20 -9.25 9.01
CA GLU A 64 2.94 -9.43 10.44
C GLU A 64 3.77 -8.47 11.30
N LYS A 65 5.06 -8.33 11.00
CA LYS A 65 5.92 -7.34 11.68
C LYS A 65 5.36 -5.94 11.53
N ALA A 66 4.90 -5.57 10.33
CA ALA A 66 4.33 -4.25 10.03
C ALA A 66 2.91 -4.02 10.57
N ASN A 67 2.39 -4.87 11.46
CA ASN A 67 1.02 -4.80 11.99
C ASN A 67 -0.06 -4.75 10.88
N ASN A 68 0.11 -5.56 9.84
CA ASN A 68 -0.80 -5.64 8.68
C ASN A 68 -0.88 -4.38 7.81
N ASP A 69 0.09 -3.46 7.91
CA ASP A 69 0.21 -2.31 7.02
C ASP A 69 1.14 -2.63 5.84
N VAL A 70 0.57 -2.64 4.63
CA VAL A 70 1.31 -2.98 3.39
C VAL A 70 2.30 -1.89 3.02
N GLY A 71 1.97 -0.61 3.23
CA GLY A 71 2.86 0.50 2.92
C GLY A 71 4.12 0.46 3.80
N LEU A 72 3.93 0.23 5.10
CA LEU A 72 5.06 0.05 6.02
C LEU A 72 5.90 -1.18 5.67
N ALA A 73 5.27 -2.31 5.34
CA ALA A 73 5.99 -3.53 4.94
C ALA A 73 6.87 -3.32 3.69
N ILE A 74 6.37 -2.58 2.69
CA ILE A 74 7.15 -2.26 1.48
C ILE A 74 8.35 -1.38 1.82
N VAL A 75 8.16 -0.33 2.63
CA VAL A 75 9.26 0.54 3.07
C VAL A 75 10.30 -0.27 3.83
N MET A 76 9.89 -1.05 4.83
CA MET A 76 10.80 -1.92 5.61
C MET A 76 11.66 -2.83 4.73
N LEU A 77 11.06 -3.43 3.69
CA LEU A 77 11.78 -4.33 2.78
C LEU A 77 12.73 -3.61 1.82
N LYS A 78 12.38 -2.41 1.36
CA LYS A 78 13.22 -1.65 0.41
C LYS A 78 14.34 -0.87 1.12
N THR A 79 14.09 -0.34 2.30
CA THR A 79 15.07 0.44 3.07
C THR A 79 15.84 -0.39 4.10
N ASN A 80 15.52 -1.69 4.26
CA ASN A 80 16.07 -2.58 5.29
C ASN A 80 15.98 -1.96 6.71
N SER A 81 14.95 -1.15 6.97
CA SER A 81 14.80 -0.41 8.23
C SER A 81 13.84 -1.09 9.20
N ASP A 82 14.03 -0.81 10.48
CA ASP A 82 13.12 -1.27 11.54
C ASP A 82 11.74 -0.60 11.46
N LEU A 83 10.73 -1.23 12.05
CA LEU A 83 9.34 -0.75 12.05
C LEU A 83 9.21 0.72 12.46
N ASN A 84 9.91 1.11 13.53
CA ASN A 84 9.85 2.48 14.04
C ASN A 84 10.49 3.48 13.08
N GLN A 85 11.59 3.10 12.43
CA GLN A 85 12.25 3.93 11.43
C GLN A 85 11.37 4.06 10.17
N ALA A 86 10.84 2.95 9.66
CA ALA A 86 9.93 2.95 8.52
C ALA A 86 8.67 3.80 8.80
N LYS A 87 8.11 3.73 10.01
CA LYS A 87 6.97 4.55 10.43
C LYS A 87 7.31 6.03 10.49
N ASN A 88 8.50 6.39 10.93
CA ASN A 88 8.96 7.78 10.98
C ASN A 88 9.21 8.33 9.56
N LEU A 89 9.84 7.54 8.69
CA LEU A 89 10.04 7.89 7.28
C LEU A 89 8.69 8.10 6.56
N LEU A 90 7.74 7.19 6.77
CA LEU A 90 6.42 7.28 6.17
C LEU A 90 5.62 8.49 6.70
N LYS A 91 5.77 8.84 7.99
CA LYS A 91 5.17 10.04 8.57
C LYS A 91 5.78 11.34 8.03
N ALA A 92 7.10 11.36 7.82
CA ALA A 92 7.80 12.54 7.31
C ALA A 92 7.30 12.93 5.91
N GLU A 93 6.97 11.94 5.08
CA GLU A 93 6.52 12.12 3.70
C GLU A 93 4.98 11.95 3.56
N ASN A 94 4.20 12.32 4.59
CA ASN A 94 2.73 12.31 4.57
C ASN A 94 2.06 10.99 4.13
N GLY A 95 2.71 9.84 4.33
CA GLY A 95 2.20 8.54 3.93
C GLY A 95 2.49 8.15 2.47
N ASN A 96 3.27 8.93 1.74
CA ASN A 96 3.63 8.66 0.35
C ASN A 96 4.86 7.75 0.26
N VAL A 97 4.62 6.46 -0.01
CA VAL A 97 5.71 5.46 -0.17
C VAL A 97 6.63 5.80 -1.34
N ALA A 98 6.13 6.45 -2.40
CA ALA A 98 6.96 6.80 -3.55
C ALA A 98 7.99 7.89 -3.21
N GLU A 99 7.64 8.86 -2.38
CA GLU A 99 8.56 9.90 -1.93
C GLU A 99 9.64 9.35 -0.99
N VAL A 100 9.27 8.39 -0.12
CA VAL A 100 10.21 7.72 0.78
C VAL A 100 11.28 6.93 0.00
N LEU A 101 10.91 6.30 -1.13
CA LEU A 101 11.80 5.43 -1.90
C LEU A 101 12.60 6.14 -2.99
N ASN A 102 12.24 7.38 -3.36
CA ASN A 102 12.91 8.15 -4.41
C ASN A 102 14.03 9.09 -3.89
N LYS A 103 14.37 8.99 -2.60
CA LYS A 103 15.57 9.61 -2.00
C LYS A 103 16.73 8.62 -2.02
#